data_AF-W9DQ75-F1
#
_entry.id   AF-W9DQ75-F1
#
_cell.length_a   1.000
_cell.length_b   1.000
_cell.length_c   1.000
_cell.angle_alpha   90.00
_cell.angle_beta   90.00
_cell.angle_gamma   90.00
#
_symmetry.space_group_name_H-M   'P 1'
#
loop_
_entity.id
_entity.type
_entity.pdbx_description
1 polymer ?
#
loop_
_entity_poly.entity_id
_entity_poly.type
_entity_poly.pdbx_seq_one_letter_code
_entity_poly.pdbx_strand_id
1 'polypeptide(L)'
;MKLDNIEERKAFLLDHYKGRKIVNVGSGGLYLENAINIDMNKMKKPDIIGDFHHLPFKNNSFDVAFALDIIEHTRTPERLLEELERVGTNVIVECLDFDLCPANWTNDDTHVYYINKKSMEELMAPRGYKLFEFLRLHIDGKHFRKSMLVGVKEQKKFDKQMYFLVSMKLAFKRVLNKL
;
A
#
# COMPACT_ATOMS: atom_id res chain seq x y z
N MET A 1 3.44 -12.54 -13.84
CA MET A 1 1.96 -12.40 -13.71
C MET A 1 1.52 -11.34 -14.70
N LYS A 2 0.52 -11.58 -15.57
CA LYS A 2 0.06 -10.52 -16.49
C LYS A 2 -0.44 -9.33 -15.66
N LEU A 3 0.01 -8.12 -16.02
CA LEU A 3 -0.32 -6.83 -15.38
C LEU A 3 -1.84 -6.53 -15.35
N ASP A 4 -2.64 -7.35 -16.02
CA ASP A 4 -4.08 -7.18 -16.25
C ASP A 4 -4.96 -7.25 -14.98
N ASN A 5 -4.41 -7.68 -13.83
CA ASN A 5 -5.13 -7.79 -12.55
C ASN A 5 -4.56 -6.92 -11.42
N ILE A 6 -3.59 -6.05 -11.69
CA ILE A 6 -3.08 -5.11 -10.68
C ILE A 6 -4.01 -3.88 -10.67
N GLU A 7 -4.49 -3.48 -9.49
CA GLU A 7 -5.27 -2.25 -9.36
C GLU A 7 -4.52 -1.07 -9.99
N GLU A 8 -5.20 -0.22 -10.78
CA GLU A 8 -4.56 0.82 -11.59
C GLU A 8 -3.61 1.73 -10.77
N ARG A 9 -3.93 1.95 -9.50
CA ARG A 9 -3.10 2.68 -8.54
C ARG A 9 -1.78 1.95 -8.22
N LYS A 10 -1.81 0.64 -7.98
CA LYS A 10 -0.61 -0.17 -7.77
C LYS A 10 0.22 -0.24 -9.05
N ALA A 11 -0.43 -0.43 -10.22
CA ALA A 11 0.25 -0.39 -11.51
C ALA A 11 0.97 0.95 -11.74
N PHE A 12 0.33 2.04 -11.34
CA PHE A 12 0.93 3.36 -11.38
C PHE A 12 2.17 3.46 -10.47
N LEU A 13 2.08 3.02 -9.21
CA LEU A 13 3.23 3.06 -8.28
C LEU A 13 4.44 2.31 -8.86
N LEU A 14 4.19 1.16 -9.50
CA LEU A 14 5.24 0.39 -10.17
C LEU A 14 5.88 1.11 -11.35
N ASP A 15 5.08 1.81 -12.16
CA ASP A 15 5.59 2.62 -13.26
C ASP A 15 6.38 3.83 -12.77
N HIS A 16 5.89 4.51 -11.74
CA HIS A 16 6.57 5.67 -11.15
C HIS A 16 7.95 5.33 -10.57
N TYR A 17 8.07 4.17 -9.93
CA TYR A 17 9.33 3.69 -9.38
C TYR A 17 10.06 2.72 -10.31
N LYS A 18 9.71 2.68 -11.59
CA LYS A 18 10.40 1.82 -12.56
C LYS A 18 11.89 2.14 -12.63
N GLY A 19 12.71 1.08 -12.61
CA GLY A 19 14.17 1.17 -12.61
C GLY A 19 14.79 1.50 -11.25
N ARG A 20 13.98 1.60 -10.18
CA ARG A 20 14.46 1.72 -8.79
C ARG A 20 14.62 0.36 -8.14
N LYS A 21 15.44 0.29 -7.08
CA LYS A 21 15.52 -0.87 -6.20
C LYS A 21 14.35 -0.86 -5.23
N ILE A 22 13.43 -1.79 -5.41
CA ILE A 22 12.19 -1.88 -4.64
C ILE A 22 12.22 -3.15 -3.77
N VAL A 23 11.77 -3.03 -2.52
CA VAL A 23 11.35 -4.18 -1.70
C VAL A 23 9.85 -4.13 -1.48
N ASN A 24 9.18 -5.26 -1.68
CA ASN A 24 7.75 -5.44 -1.44
C ASN A 24 7.56 -6.31 -0.21
N VAL A 25 7.24 -5.68 0.91
CA VAL A 25 7.18 -6.31 2.24
C VAL A 25 5.76 -6.78 2.54
N GLY A 26 5.65 -8.04 2.95
CA GLY A 26 4.34 -8.69 3.09
C GLY A 26 3.68 -8.87 1.73
N SER A 27 4.44 -9.36 0.74
CA SER A 27 3.99 -9.37 -0.66
C SER A 27 2.69 -10.12 -0.90
N GLY A 28 2.33 -11.06 -0.01
CA GLY A 28 1.10 -11.82 -0.08
C GLY A 28 0.92 -12.46 -1.46
N GLY A 29 -0.28 -12.34 -2.04
CA GLY A 29 -0.52 -12.78 -3.42
C GLY A 29 0.00 -11.82 -4.50
N LEU A 30 0.50 -10.64 -4.13
CA LEU A 30 0.95 -9.60 -5.04
C LEU A 30 2.46 -9.73 -5.27
N TYR A 31 2.85 -10.59 -6.21
CA TYR A 31 4.23 -10.67 -6.65
C TYR A 31 4.56 -9.55 -7.64
N LEU A 32 5.58 -8.76 -7.34
CA LEU A 32 6.05 -7.65 -8.18
C LEU A 32 7.37 -8.03 -8.86
N GLU A 33 7.35 -8.17 -10.19
CA GLU A 33 8.51 -8.64 -10.97
C GLU A 33 9.74 -7.71 -10.90
N ASN A 34 9.54 -6.41 -10.61
CA ASN A 34 10.62 -5.42 -10.49
C ASN A 34 10.97 -5.10 -9.02
N ALA A 35 10.65 -5.99 -8.08
CA ALA A 35 10.95 -5.82 -6.66
C ALA A 35 11.51 -7.12 -6.07
N ILE A 36 12.19 -7.01 -4.92
CA ILE A 36 12.42 -8.16 -4.04
C ILE A 36 11.16 -8.34 -3.19
N ASN A 37 10.48 -9.47 -3.36
CA ASN A 37 9.26 -9.80 -2.63
C ASN A 37 9.61 -10.61 -1.38
N ILE A 38 9.18 -10.12 -0.21
CA ILE A 38 9.37 -10.81 1.07
C ILE A 38 8.03 -11.06 1.75
N ASP A 39 7.83 -12.30 2.20
CA ASP A 39 6.62 -12.71 2.92
C ASP A 39 6.93 -13.85 3.89
N MET A 40 6.20 -13.92 5.01
CA MET A 40 6.36 -15.01 5.98
C MET A 40 5.72 -16.31 5.47
N ASN A 41 4.71 -16.21 4.60
CA ASN A 41 4.01 -17.34 4.05
C ASN A 41 4.70 -17.88 2.78
N LYS A 42 5.49 -18.95 2.96
CA LYS A 42 6.17 -19.67 1.87
C LYS A 42 5.25 -20.09 0.71
N MET A 43 3.95 -20.30 0.96
CA MET A 43 3.00 -20.73 -0.08
C MET A 43 2.74 -19.63 -1.12
N LYS A 44 3.01 -18.38 -0.76
CA LYS A 44 2.94 -17.23 -1.67
C LYS A 44 4.13 -17.15 -2.63
N LYS A 45 5.14 -17.99 -2.44
CA LYS A 45 6.36 -18.07 -3.27
C LYS A 45 7.09 -16.70 -3.37
N PRO A 46 7.37 -16.03 -2.24
CA PRO A 46 8.18 -14.80 -2.26
C PRO A 46 9.63 -15.13 -2.67
N ASP A 47 10.40 -14.11 -3.02
CA ASP A 47 11.84 -14.27 -3.28
C ASP A 47 12.59 -14.60 -1.98
N ILE A 48 12.11 -14.05 -0.85
CA ILE A 48 12.66 -14.26 0.49
C ILE A 48 11.52 -14.61 1.43
N ILE A 49 11.68 -15.69 2.20
CA ILE A 49 10.77 -16.02 3.29
C ILE A 49 11.28 -15.32 4.55
N GLY A 50 10.46 -14.46 5.17
CA GLY A 50 10.89 -13.71 6.36
C GLY A 50 9.79 -12.91 7.04
N ASP A 51 10.08 -12.48 8.25
CA ASP A 51 9.20 -11.64 9.08
C ASP A 51 9.56 -10.16 8.88
N PHE A 52 8.56 -9.32 8.59
CA PHE A 52 8.76 -7.88 8.41
C PHE A 52 9.17 -7.15 9.69
N HIS A 53 9.02 -7.75 10.87
CA HIS A 53 9.57 -7.20 12.11
C HIS A 53 11.11 -7.27 12.14
N HIS A 54 11.74 -8.06 11.26
CA HIS A 54 13.19 -8.15 11.11
C HIS A 54 13.60 -8.46 9.67
N LEU A 55 13.64 -7.42 8.83
CA LEU A 55 13.97 -7.54 7.42
C LEU A 55 15.47 -7.90 7.24
N PRO A 56 15.81 -8.94 6.45
CA PRO A 56 17.18 -9.44 6.28
C PRO A 56 18.00 -8.58 5.30
N PHE A 57 17.86 -7.25 5.39
CA PHE A 57 18.54 -6.29 4.54
C PHE A 57 19.33 -5.29 5.37
N LYS A 58 20.39 -4.74 4.78
CA LYS A 58 21.15 -3.64 5.40
C LYS A 58 20.34 -2.34 5.35
N ASN A 59 20.72 -1.38 6.16
CA ASN A 59 20.11 -0.06 6.12
C ASN A 59 20.27 0.57 4.73
N ASN A 60 19.27 1.31 4.26
CA ASN A 60 19.27 2.01 2.97
C ASN A 60 19.63 1.11 1.76
N SER A 61 19.20 -0.15 1.77
CA SER A 61 19.47 -1.09 0.67
C SER A 61 18.57 -0.85 -0.55
N PHE A 62 17.42 -0.19 -0.34
CA PHE A 62 16.40 0.04 -1.36
C PHE A 62 16.15 1.53 -1.56
N ASP A 63 15.85 1.91 -2.80
CA ASP A 63 15.34 3.24 -3.11
C ASP A 63 13.95 3.42 -2.47
N VAL A 64 13.12 2.36 -2.50
CA VAL A 64 11.75 2.38 -1.98
C VAL A 64 11.36 1.06 -1.31
N ALA A 65 10.74 1.16 -0.15
CA ALA A 65 10.07 0.04 0.50
C ALA A 65 8.55 0.17 0.39
N PHE A 66 7.90 -0.88 -0.09
CA PHE A 66 6.44 -0.98 -0.16
C PHE A 66 5.91 -1.89 0.95
N ALA A 67 4.80 -1.47 1.55
CA ALA A 67 3.96 -2.28 2.44
C ALA A 67 2.50 -2.07 2.01
N LEU A 68 1.98 -2.98 1.20
CA LEU A 68 0.69 -2.83 0.53
C LEU A 68 -0.31 -3.81 1.14
N ASP A 69 -1.28 -3.31 1.92
CA ASP A 69 -2.28 -4.13 2.63
C ASP A 69 -1.65 -5.14 3.60
N ILE A 70 -0.71 -4.67 4.44
CA ILE A 70 -0.02 -5.50 5.45
C ILE A 70 0.01 -4.88 6.86
N ILE A 71 -0.20 -3.56 6.98
CA ILE A 71 -0.06 -2.85 8.26
C ILE A 71 -1.17 -3.22 9.25
N GLU A 72 -2.35 -3.55 8.75
CA GLU A 72 -3.51 -4.04 9.48
C GLU A 72 -3.33 -5.48 10.01
N HIS A 73 -2.36 -6.22 9.48
CA HIS A 73 -2.07 -7.61 9.85
C HIS A 73 -1.00 -7.73 10.94
N THR A 74 -0.58 -6.63 11.57
CA THR A 74 0.36 -6.65 12.70
C THR A 74 -0.17 -5.90 13.92
N ARG A 75 0.11 -6.43 15.11
CA ARG A 75 -0.15 -5.73 16.38
C ARG A 75 0.91 -4.68 16.72
N THR A 76 1.99 -4.62 15.95
CA THR A 76 3.11 -3.69 16.13
C THR A 76 3.41 -2.97 14.82
N PRO A 77 2.48 -2.15 14.30
CA PRO A 77 2.66 -1.41 13.06
C PRO A 77 3.86 -0.46 13.11
N GLU A 78 4.22 0.06 14.28
CA GLU A 78 5.40 0.89 14.49
C GLU A 78 6.68 0.14 14.13
N ARG A 79 6.76 -1.14 14.49
CA ARG A 79 7.93 -1.97 14.20
C ARG A 79 8.05 -2.27 12.71
N LEU A 80 6.93 -2.50 12.03
CA LEU A 80 6.90 -2.58 10.56
C LEU A 80 7.41 -1.28 9.95
N LEU A 81 6.90 -0.12 10.37
CA LEU A 81 7.33 1.19 9.86
C LEU A 81 8.82 1.44 10.08
N GLU A 82 9.37 1.11 11.25
CA GLU A 82 10.80 1.22 11.54
C GLU A 82 11.66 0.39 10.59
N GLU A 83 11.26 -0.85 10.32
CA GLU A 83 12.01 -1.71 9.40
C GLU A 83 11.93 -1.22 7.96
N LEU A 84 10.77 -0.74 7.51
CA LEU A 84 10.62 -0.12 6.19
C LEU A 84 11.51 1.13 6.04
N GLU A 85 11.47 2.02 7.04
CA GLU A 85 12.29 3.23 7.11
C GLU A 85 13.79 2.91 7.17
N ARG A 86 14.16 1.82 7.83
CA ARG A 86 15.55 1.38 7.93
C ARG A 86 16.08 0.92 6.59
N VAL A 87 15.32 0.13 5.83
CA VAL A 87 15.81 -0.51 4.60
C VAL A 87 15.62 0.36 3.35
N GLY A 88 14.64 1.26 3.35
CA GLY A 88 14.27 2.08 2.19
C GLY A 88 14.54 3.57 2.37
N THR A 89 15.06 4.24 1.34
CA THR A 89 15.21 5.71 1.36
C THR A 89 13.88 6.46 1.18
N ASN A 90 12.85 5.78 0.68
CA ASN A 90 11.46 6.21 0.69
C ASN A 90 10.58 5.03 1.09
N VAL A 91 9.39 5.30 1.62
CA VAL A 91 8.44 4.30 2.08
C VAL A 91 7.05 4.64 1.58
N ILE A 92 6.38 3.64 1.00
CA ILE A 92 4.97 3.67 0.62
C ILE A 92 4.24 2.61 1.43
N VAL A 93 3.26 3.04 2.20
CA VAL A 93 2.38 2.16 2.96
C VAL A 93 0.96 2.38 2.51
N GLU A 94 0.21 1.31 2.34
CA GLU A 94 -1.16 1.35 1.86
C GLU A 94 -2.04 0.43 2.68
N CYS A 95 -3.25 0.89 2.97
CA CYS A 95 -4.30 0.11 3.61
C CYS A 95 -5.66 0.69 3.23
N LEU A 96 -6.70 -0.14 3.30
CA LEU A 96 -8.08 0.32 3.24
C LEU A 96 -8.44 1.18 4.46
N ASP A 97 -9.33 2.16 4.26
CA ASP A 97 -9.99 2.88 5.35
C ASP A 97 -11.21 2.09 5.83
N PHE A 98 -11.09 1.37 6.95
CA PHE A 98 -12.15 0.50 7.44
C PHE A 98 -13.40 1.26 7.92
N ASP A 99 -13.32 2.57 8.20
CA ASP A 99 -14.53 3.37 8.47
C ASP A 99 -15.41 3.49 7.22
N LEU A 100 -14.80 3.47 6.04
CA LEU A 100 -15.50 3.56 4.75
C LEU A 100 -15.78 2.18 4.13
N CYS A 101 -15.04 1.16 4.54
CA CYS A 101 -15.26 -0.23 4.11
C CYS A 101 -15.26 -1.21 5.30
N PRO A 102 -16.23 -1.12 6.22
CA PRO A 102 -16.24 -1.91 7.46
C PRO A 102 -16.33 -3.42 7.21
N ALA A 103 -16.94 -3.85 6.11
CA ALA A 103 -16.98 -5.26 5.72
C ALA A 103 -15.58 -5.85 5.46
N ASN A 104 -14.61 -5.03 5.00
CA ASN A 104 -13.23 -5.49 4.82
C ASN A 104 -12.54 -5.77 6.15
N TRP A 105 -12.86 -5.02 7.19
CA TRP A 105 -12.41 -5.32 8.54
C TRP A 105 -13.05 -6.60 9.09
N THR A 106 -14.38 -6.73 9.00
CA THR A 106 -15.09 -7.84 9.67
C THR A 106 -14.97 -9.19 8.97
N ASN A 107 -14.66 -9.21 7.67
CA ASN A 107 -14.66 -10.44 6.87
C ASN A 107 -13.29 -11.13 6.79
N ASP A 108 -12.25 -10.53 7.37
CA ASP A 108 -10.89 -11.09 7.41
C ASP A 108 -10.45 -11.14 8.87
N ASP A 109 -10.42 -12.34 9.44
CA ASP A 109 -10.05 -12.60 10.83
C ASP A 109 -8.55 -12.44 11.09
N THR A 110 -7.75 -12.25 10.04
CA THR A 110 -6.31 -11.99 10.14
C THR A 110 -6.01 -10.50 10.29
N HIS A 111 -6.99 -9.61 10.12
CA HIS A 111 -6.86 -8.21 10.51
C HIS A 111 -6.84 -8.08 12.03
N VAL A 112 -5.75 -7.54 12.57
CA VAL A 112 -5.53 -7.42 14.02
C VAL A 112 -5.29 -5.99 14.48
N TYR A 113 -5.18 -5.05 13.54
CA TYR A 113 -5.03 -3.63 13.81
C TYR A 113 -6.00 -2.83 12.96
N TYR A 114 -6.91 -2.09 13.60
CA TYR A 114 -7.94 -1.34 12.91
C TYR A 114 -7.34 -0.07 12.31
N ILE A 115 -7.38 0.02 10.97
CA ILE A 115 -6.94 1.17 10.22
C ILE A 115 -8.14 1.97 9.70
N ASN A 116 -8.12 3.26 10.02
CA ASN A 116 -8.92 4.30 9.41
C ASN A 116 -8.03 5.53 9.20
N LYS A 117 -8.56 6.59 8.59
CA LYS A 117 -7.79 7.82 8.36
C LYS A 117 -7.07 8.31 9.62
N LYS A 118 -7.81 8.39 10.74
CA LYS A 118 -7.27 8.92 12.00
C LYS A 118 -6.12 8.08 12.54
N SER A 119 -6.32 6.77 12.71
CA SER A 119 -5.29 5.87 13.25
C SER A 119 -4.07 5.78 12.34
N MET A 120 -4.25 5.83 11.02
CA MET A 120 -3.14 5.87 10.08
C MET A 120 -2.37 7.20 10.18
N GLU A 121 -3.05 8.35 10.27
CA GLU A 121 -2.42 9.65 10.53
C GLU A 121 -1.64 9.67 11.85
N GLU A 122 -2.20 9.11 12.92
CA GLU A 122 -1.54 9.02 14.24
C GLU A 122 -0.23 8.21 14.19
N LEU A 123 -0.21 7.10 13.43
CA LEU A 123 1.01 6.30 13.22
C LEU A 123 2.05 7.03 12.34
N MET A 124 1.58 7.77 11.34
CA MET A 124 2.40 8.22 10.20
C MET A 124 2.89 9.66 10.34
N ALA A 125 2.06 10.57 10.83
CA ALA A 125 2.40 11.99 10.91
C ALA A 125 3.60 12.30 11.83
N PRO A 126 3.75 11.68 13.02
CA PRO A 126 4.94 11.87 13.86
C PRO A 126 6.24 11.41 13.18
N ARG A 127 6.11 10.46 12.25
CA ARG A 127 7.19 9.94 11.42
C ARG A 127 7.36 10.76 10.14
N GLY A 128 6.68 11.88 9.95
CA GLY A 128 6.87 12.75 8.78
C GLY A 128 6.26 12.23 7.47
N TYR A 129 5.45 11.17 7.51
CA TYR A 129 4.69 10.74 6.35
C TYR A 129 3.58 11.74 6.02
N LYS A 130 3.18 11.77 4.75
CA LYS A 130 1.96 12.40 4.27
C LYS A 130 0.96 11.33 3.84
N LEU A 131 -0.27 11.47 4.32
CA LEU A 131 -1.38 10.59 3.97
C LEU A 131 -2.13 11.14 2.76
N PHE A 132 -2.44 10.26 1.81
CA PHE A 132 -3.29 10.54 0.66
C PHE A 132 -4.47 9.58 0.68
N GLU A 133 -5.64 10.07 0.29
CA GLU A 133 -6.85 9.28 0.19
C GLU A 133 -7.22 9.08 -1.27
N PHE A 134 -7.40 7.82 -1.66
CA PHE A 134 -7.96 7.45 -2.95
C PHE A 134 -9.38 6.99 -2.79
N LEU A 135 -10.32 7.86 -3.15
CA LEU A 135 -11.72 7.52 -3.14
C LEU A 135 -12.09 6.73 -4.41
N ARG A 136 -12.45 5.47 -4.22
CA ARG A 136 -13.03 4.60 -5.24
C ARG A 136 -14.55 4.55 -5.04
N LEU A 137 -15.26 5.31 -5.86
CA LEU A 137 -16.72 5.26 -5.91
C LEU A 137 -17.18 4.00 -6.65
N HIS A 138 -17.98 3.16 -5.99
CA HIS A 138 -18.74 2.08 -6.64
C HIS A 138 -20.17 2.59 -6.87
N ILE A 139 -20.60 2.68 -8.14
CA ILE A 139 -21.93 3.17 -8.52
C ILE A 139 -22.77 2.01 -9.08
N ASP A 140 -22.80 0.85 -8.44
CA ASP A 140 -23.67 -0.28 -8.85
C ASP A 140 -24.71 -0.58 -7.77
N GLY A 141 -25.43 0.45 -7.34
CA GLY A 141 -26.69 0.32 -6.59
C GLY A 141 -26.58 0.00 -5.09
N LYS A 142 -25.40 -0.30 -4.53
CA LYS A 142 -25.17 -0.37 -3.07
C LYS A 142 -23.95 0.47 -2.71
N HIS A 143 -24.16 1.50 -1.89
CA HIS A 143 -23.17 2.50 -1.52
C HIS A 143 -21.94 1.87 -0.85
N PHE A 144 -20.85 1.70 -1.60
CA PHE A 144 -19.54 1.51 -1.00
C PHE A 144 -18.55 2.50 -1.61
N ARG A 145 -18.14 3.45 -0.77
CA ARG A 145 -16.92 4.22 -0.97
C ARG A 145 -15.79 3.33 -0.49
N LYS A 146 -15.05 2.68 -1.39
CA LYS A 146 -13.76 2.12 -0.98
C LYS A 146 -12.78 3.28 -0.93
N SER A 147 -12.16 3.53 0.21
CA SER A 147 -11.09 4.51 0.31
C SER A 147 -9.79 3.76 0.60
N MET A 148 -8.79 3.93 -0.27
CA MET A 148 -7.44 3.49 0.03
C MET A 148 -6.69 4.66 0.65
N LEU A 149 -6.11 4.42 1.81
CA LEU A 149 -5.18 5.33 2.46
C LEU A 149 -3.77 4.96 1.99
N VAL A 150 -2.99 5.97 1.59
CA VAL A 150 -1.61 5.78 1.14
C VAL A 150 -0.72 6.77 1.88
N GLY A 151 0.16 6.23 2.73
CA GLY A 151 1.21 6.98 3.41
C GLY A 151 2.48 7.01 2.58
N VAL A 152 3.07 8.20 2.41
CA VAL A 152 4.36 8.40 1.74
C VAL A 152 5.31 9.17 2.63
N LYS A 153 6.51 8.62 2.87
CA LYS A 153 7.54 9.25 3.70
C LYS A 153 8.20 10.44 2.99
N GLU A 154 8.85 10.19 1.87
CA GLU A 154 9.52 11.23 1.07
C GLU A 154 8.60 11.64 -0.08
N GLN A 155 7.89 12.76 0.11
CA GLN A 155 6.95 13.29 -0.87
C GLN A 155 7.65 14.19 -1.89
N LYS A 156 7.55 13.85 -3.17
CA LYS A 156 7.85 14.78 -4.27
C LYS A 156 6.59 15.52 -4.70
N LYS A 157 6.76 16.72 -5.28
CA LYS A 157 5.66 17.48 -5.90
C LYS A 157 4.91 16.65 -6.94
N PHE A 158 5.65 15.83 -7.69
CA PHE A 158 5.11 14.89 -8.66
C PHE A 158 4.15 13.91 -8.00
N ASP A 159 4.53 13.30 -6.87
CA ASP A 159 3.72 12.31 -6.16
C ASP A 159 2.35 12.91 -5.79
N LYS A 160 2.31 14.13 -5.25
CA LYS A 160 1.05 14.81 -4.92
C LYS A 160 0.13 15.00 -6.14
N GLN A 161 0.70 15.51 -7.23
CA GLN A 161 -0.06 15.74 -8.47
C GLN A 161 -0.54 14.42 -9.09
N MET A 162 0.31 13.41 -9.03
CA MET A 162 0.02 12.07 -9.47
C MET A 162 -1.13 11.45 -8.68
N TYR A 163 -1.07 11.49 -7.35
CA TYR A 163 -2.11 10.97 -6.46
C TYR A 163 -3.48 11.55 -6.83
N PHE A 164 -3.51 12.86 -7.12
CA PHE A 164 -4.70 13.54 -7.60
C PHE A 164 -5.15 13.08 -9.00
N LEU A 165 -4.24 13.02 -9.98
CA LEU A 165 -4.55 12.64 -11.36
C LEU A 165 -5.05 11.20 -11.49
N VAL A 166 -4.42 10.26 -10.78
CA VAL A 166 -4.85 8.85 -10.76
C VAL A 166 -6.25 8.72 -10.14
N SER A 167 -6.50 9.43 -9.04
CA SER A 167 -7.83 9.49 -8.41
C SER A 167 -8.90 10.01 -9.38
N MET A 168 -8.60 11.11 -10.09
CA MET A 168 -9.50 11.71 -11.07
C MET A 168 -9.75 10.81 -12.29
N LYS A 169 -8.70 10.19 -12.84
CA LYS A 169 -8.81 9.29 -14.00
C LYS A 169 -9.67 8.07 -13.70
N LEU A 170 -9.49 7.49 -12.50
CA LEU A 170 -10.28 6.36 -12.03
C LEU A 170 -11.76 6.71 -11.84
N ALA A 171 -12.04 7.90 -11.30
CA ALA A 171 -13.40 8.41 -11.19
C ALA A 171 -14.04 8.59 -12.59
N PHE A 172 -13.31 9.17 -13.54
CA PHE A 172 -13.84 9.50 -14.88
C PHE A 172 -14.07 8.29 -15.79
N LYS A 173 -13.11 7.33 -15.84
CA LYS A 173 -13.23 6.10 -16.65
C LYS A 173 -14.50 5.30 -16.30
N ARG A 174 -14.95 5.37 -15.05
CA ARG A 174 -16.16 4.69 -14.58
C ARG A 174 -17.45 5.41 -14.94
N VAL A 175 -17.45 6.74 -15.00
CA VAL A 175 -18.60 7.51 -15.50
C VAL A 175 -18.81 7.20 -16.97
N LEU A 176 -17.73 7.15 -17.76
CA LEU A 176 -17.78 6.81 -19.18
C LEU A 176 -18.25 5.38 -19.46
N ASN A 177 -17.78 4.40 -18.68
CA ASN A 177 -18.20 2.99 -18.84
C ASN A 177 -19.63 2.70 -18.34
N LYS A 178 -20.36 3.73 -17.88
CA LYS A 178 -21.77 3.67 -17.43
C LYS A 178 -22.73 4.38 -18.38
N LEU A 179 -22.22 5.05 -19.42
CA LEU A 179 -22.96 5.57 -20.56
C LEU A 179 -22.91 4.55 -21.71
#